data_AF-A0A9E5UUH2-F1
#
_entry.id   AF-A0A9E5UUH2-F1
#
_cell.length_a   1.000
_cell.length_b   1.000
_cell.length_c   1.000
_cell.angle_alpha   90.00
_cell.angle_beta   90.00
_cell.angle_gamma   90.00
#
_symmetry.space_group_name_H-M   'P 1'
#
loop_
_entity.id
_entity.type
_entity.pdbx_description
1 polymer ?
#
loop_
_entity_poly.entity_id
_entity_poly.type
_entity_poly.pdbx_seq_one_letter_code
_entity_poly.pdbx_strand_id
1 'polypeptide(L)'
;MMLCGVVLGLGLRGASLAQQPFLPLSYDQAVSGEVTTEAFQQLYAFEGAQGEVITLSLTTLEGDLDPVLLLLDQDGGLLGWSDDEGDGYNAVLDSVQLPVTGRYFAVATRFGQAMGSTTGRYSLLITRLGRTVERETLLNYGDRVIGQVSGEVPQTVYFFEGRRGDAVSISLQRTSGNLDPFLQLANAERQILVQQDDDPAALGRLDAHIVNYQLPITGLYIIVASRYGQEAGTTSGNFVLSLQRMPDEARGFSLATAILLDYENQASGQISGDAPQRYYAFEGQRGEVISVGGGARKRQPGYVGDFAGCRTARTGTWRHPARAHHRQHSSL
;
A
#
# COMPACT_ATOMS: atom_id res chain seq x y z
N MET A 1 19.69 -32.90 0.26
CA MET A 1 20.99 -33.60 0.46
C MET A 1 21.93 -32.97 -0.54
N MET A 2 22.62 -31.87 -0.22
CA MET A 2 23.85 -31.85 0.55
C MET A 2 24.05 -30.39 1.00
N LEU A 3 24.06 -30.11 2.32
CA LEU A 3 24.56 -28.83 2.84
C LEU A 3 26.06 -28.81 2.51
N CYS A 4 26.44 -28.16 1.41
CA CYS A 4 27.84 -27.82 1.15
C CYS A 4 28.04 -26.40 1.67
N GLY A 5 28.87 -26.27 2.70
CA GLY A 5 29.08 -24.99 3.39
C GLY A 5 29.54 -23.92 2.41
N VAL A 6 28.71 -22.87 2.26
CA VAL A 6 29.13 -21.61 1.67
C VAL A 6 30.26 -21.08 2.56
N VAL A 7 31.50 -21.30 2.14
CA VAL A 7 32.63 -20.55 2.68
C VAL A 7 32.44 -19.14 2.16
N LEU A 8 31.88 -18.27 2.99
CA LEU A 8 31.73 -16.83 2.76
C LEU A 8 33.12 -16.19 2.62
N GLY A 9 33.70 -16.34 1.43
CA GLY A 9 34.86 -15.59 0.99
C GLY A 9 34.41 -14.29 0.35
N LEU A 10 33.59 -13.49 1.04
CA LEU A 10 33.60 -12.05 0.73
C LEU A 10 35.07 -11.65 0.93
N GLY A 11 35.75 -11.21 -0.12
CA GLY A 11 37.17 -10.82 -0.12
C GLY A 11 37.47 -9.59 0.75
N LEU A 12 36.83 -9.47 1.90
CA LEU A 12 36.85 -8.37 2.85
C LEU A 12 38.02 -8.56 3.83
N ARG A 13 39.25 -8.57 3.33
CA ARG A 13 40.39 -8.30 4.22
C ARG A 13 40.48 -6.79 4.45
N GLY A 14 39.77 -6.30 5.46
CA GLY A 14 40.08 -5.04 6.14
C GLY A 14 39.34 -3.77 5.68
N ALA A 15 38.39 -3.84 4.75
CA ALA A 15 37.53 -2.70 4.40
C ALA A 15 36.10 -2.95 4.92
N SER A 16 35.48 -1.94 5.55
CA SER A 16 34.06 -2.03 5.91
C SER A 16 33.21 -2.06 4.64
N LEU A 17 32.10 -2.82 4.64
CA LEU A 17 31.16 -2.85 3.51
C LEU A 17 30.63 -1.45 3.16
N ALA A 18 30.56 -0.55 4.15
CA ALA A 18 30.20 0.86 3.98
C ALA A 18 31.18 1.66 3.07
N GLN A 19 32.39 1.16 2.83
CA GLN A 19 33.39 1.81 1.96
C GLN A 19 33.48 1.19 0.56
N GLN A 20 32.77 0.08 0.31
CA GLN A 20 32.70 -0.48 -1.04
C GLN A 20 31.75 0.34 -1.91
N PRO A 21 32.04 0.52 -3.22
CA PRO A 21 31.08 1.09 -4.14
C PRO A 21 29.85 0.19 -4.18
N PHE A 22 28.69 0.77 -3.90
CA PHE A 22 27.39 0.11 -3.99
C PHE A 22 26.50 0.84 -4.99
N LEU A 23 25.52 0.11 -5.53
CA LEU A 23 24.44 0.67 -6.31
C LEU A 23 23.22 0.94 -5.41
N PRO A 24 22.45 2.01 -5.66
CA PRO A 24 21.21 2.22 -4.92
C PRO A 24 20.18 1.15 -5.29
N LEU A 25 19.44 0.69 -4.29
CA LEU A 25 18.26 -0.17 -4.45
C LEU A 25 17.07 0.52 -3.77
N SER A 26 16.01 0.74 -4.56
CA SER A 26 14.79 1.41 -4.11
C SER A 26 13.66 0.39 -3.99
N TYR A 27 12.80 0.56 -2.99
CA TYR A 27 11.59 -0.26 -2.83
C TYR A 27 10.72 -0.25 -4.07
N ASP A 28 10.23 -1.44 -4.42
CA ASP A 28 9.27 -1.72 -5.48
C ASP A 28 9.74 -1.28 -6.88
N GLN A 29 11.06 -1.10 -7.05
CA GLN A 29 11.71 -0.76 -8.31
C GLN A 29 12.77 -1.81 -8.62
N ALA A 30 12.53 -2.59 -9.68
CA ALA A 30 13.50 -3.55 -10.15
C ALA A 30 14.72 -2.85 -10.76
N VAL A 31 15.90 -3.34 -10.43
CA VAL A 31 17.18 -2.93 -11.03
C VAL A 31 17.77 -4.10 -11.80
N SER A 32 18.39 -3.83 -12.94
CA SER A 32 19.10 -4.87 -13.69
C SER A 32 20.60 -4.77 -13.45
N GLY A 33 21.26 -5.93 -13.48
CA GLY A 33 22.70 -6.06 -13.39
C GLY A 33 23.19 -7.24 -14.22
N GLU A 34 24.50 -7.48 -14.15
CA GLU A 34 25.14 -8.60 -14.84
C GLU A 34 26.22 -9.22 -13.96
N VAL A 35 26.25 -10.54 -13.92
CA VAL A 35 27.32 -11.33 -13.29
C VAL A 35 28.20 -11.87 -14.41
N THR A 36 29.48 -11.49 -14.40
CA THR A 36 30.49 -11.97 -15.37
C THR A 36 31.60 -12.75 -14.68
N THR A 37 32.49 -13.36 -15.44
CA THR A 37 33.67 -14.04 -14.89
C THR A 37 34.55 -13.08 -14.07
N GLU A 38 34.73 -11.85 -14.54
CA GLU A 38 35.55 -10.80 -13.91
C GLU A 38 34.82 -10.09 -12.76
N ALA A 39 33.51 -9.87 -12.92
CA ALA A 39 32.65 -9.22 -11.94
C ALA A 39 31.57 -10.20 -11.47
N PHE A 40 31.96 -11.15 -10.61
CA PHE A 40 31.08 -12.23 -10.16
C PHE A 40 30.10 -11.83 -9.03
N GLN A 41 30.21 -10.60 -8.53
CA GLN A 41 29.34 -10.09 -7.47
C GLN A 41 29.04 -8.60 -7.68
N GLN A 42 27.86 -8.18 -7.24
CA GLN A 42 27.45 -6.78 -7.24
C GLN A 42 26.76 -6.43 -5.92
N LEU A 43 27.13 -5.28 -5.37
CA LEU A 43 26.66 -4.79 -4.08
C LEU A 43 25.62 -3.70 -4.28
N TYR A 44 24.47 -3.87 -3.64
CA TYR A 44 23.38 -2.91 -3.61
C TYR A 44 23.13 -2.45 -2.17
N ALA A 45 22.72 -1.20 -1.99
CA ALA A 45 22.37 -0.66 -0.67
C ALA A 45 20.97 -0.05 -0.67
N PHE A 46 20.25 -0.27 0.43
CA PHE A 46 18.95 0.35 0.71
C PHE A 46 18.86 0.74 2.19
N GLU A 47 17.96 1.66 2.52
CA GLU A 47 17.65 2.05 3.90
C GLU A 47 16.38 1.31 4.34
N GLY A 48 16.40 0.70 5.53
CA GLY A 48 15.27 -0.04 6.08
C GLY A 48 14.94 0.40 7.51
N ALA A 49 13.68 0.27 7.90
CA ALA A 49 13.23 0.54 9.27
C ALA A 49 13.21 -0.73 10.13
N GLN A 50 13.44 -0.58 11.44
CA GLN A 50 13.25 -1.68 12.38
C GLN A 50 11.83 -2.25 12.28
N GLY A 51 11.74 -3.58 12.24
CA GLY A 51 10.48 -4.31 12.16
C GLY A 51 9.85 -4.33 10.77
N GLU A 52 10.43 -3.62 9.80
CA GLU A 52 10.03 -3.72 8.40
C GLU A 52 10.28 -5.14 7.88
N VAL A 53 9.35 -5.67 7.10
CA VAL A 53 9.43 -6.99 6.49
C VAL A 53 9.50 -6.82 4.98
N ILE A 54 10.50 -7.45 4.38
CA ILE A 54 10.83 -7.31 2.97
C ILE A 54 10.90 -8.67 2.29
N THR A 55 10.68 -8.67 0.97
CA THR A 55 11.06 -9.79 0.10
C THR A 55 12.11 -9.28 -0.88
N LEU A 56 13.22 -10.00 -1.03
CA LEU A 56 14.22 -9.75 -2.07
C LEU A 56 14.15 -10.88 -3.09
N SER A 57 14.11 -10.53 -4.38
CA SER A 57 14.08 -11.50 -5.48
C SER A 57 15.18 -11.18 -6.48
N LEU A 58 15.96 -12.19 -6.84
CA LEU A 58 17.01 -12.13 -7.83
C LEU A 58 16.69 -13.12 -8.96
N THR A 59 16.31 -12.59 -10.11
CA THR A 59 15.82 -13.35 -11.25
C THR A 59 16.81 -13.28 -12.41
N THR A 60 17.24 -14.42 -12.93
CA THR A 60 18.04 -14.49 -14.16
C THR A 60 17.18 -14.10 -15.36
N LEU A 61 17.65 -13.14 -16.15
CA LEU A 61 17.01 -12.68 -17.37
C LEU A 61 17.62 -13.35 -18.61
N GLU A 62 18.94 -13.51 -18.62
CA GLU A 62 19.71 -14.07 -19.74
C GLU A 62 20.97 -14.77 -19.24
N GLY A 63 21.48 -15.73 -20.02
CA GLY A 63 22.69 -16.49 -19.71
C GLY A 63 22.40 -17.80 -18.99
N ASP A 64 23.44 -18.36 -18.36
CA ASP A 64 23.38 -19.59 -17.57
C ASP A 64 23.55 -19.30 -16.06
N LEU A 65 23.34 -18.04 -15.65
CA LEU A 65 23.47 -17.60 -14.27
C LEU A 65 22.63 -18.46 -13.33
N ASP A 66 23.34 -19.03 -12.37
CA ASP A 66 22.84 -19.68 -11.16
C ASP A 66 23.03 -18.67 -10.02
N PRO A 67 22.05 -17.78 -9.78
CA PRO A 67 22.18 -16.64 -8.90
C PRO A 67 22.19 -17.02 -7.42
N VAL A 68 22.98 -16.31 -6.63
CA VAL A 68 22.92 -16.35 -5.16
C VAL A 68 22.68 -14.94 -4.65
N LEU A 69 21.75 -14.80 -3.72
CA LEU A 69 21.35 -13.54 -3.10
C LEU A 69 21.70 -13.58 -1.62
N LEU A 70 22.42 -12.55 -1.14
CA LEU A 70 22.71 -12.38 0.29
C LEU A 70 22.13 -11.05 0.77
N LEU A 71 21.61 -11.04 1.99
CA LEU A 71 21.20 -9.83 2.71
C LEU A 71 22.10 -9.64 3.93
N LEU A 72 22.74 -8.48 4.01
CA LEU A 72 23.65 -8.10 5.08
C LEU A 72 23.11 -6.87 5.83
N ASP A 73 23.41 -6.78 7.12
CA ASP A 73 23.22 -5.57 7.92
C ASP A 73 24.27 -4.49 7.62
N GLN A 74 24.16 -3.35 8.30
CA GLN A 74 25.07 -2.21 8.15
C GLN A 74 26.54 -2.52 8.47
N ASP A 75 26.79 -3.51 9.33
CA ASP A 75 28.10 -3.92 9.82
C ASP A 75 28.67 -5.09 8.98
N GLY A 76 27.89 -5.61 8.03
CA GLY A 76 28.25 -6.73 7.18
C GLY A 76 27.87 -8.11 7.74
N GLY A 77 27.11 -8.15 8.83
CA GLY A 77 26.54 -9.37 9.37
C GLY A 77 25.51 -9.95 8.42
N LEU A 78 25.57 -11.26 8.19
CA LEU A 78 24.63 -11.97 7.32
C LEU A 78 23.28 -12.14 8.03
N LEU A 79 22.23 -11.59 7.43
CA LEU A 79 20.85 -11.73 7.91
C LEU A 79 20.12 -12.89 7.22
N GLY A 80 20.49 -13.18 5.97
CA GLY A 80 19.91 -14.28 5.20
C GLY A 80 20.60 -14.43 3.85
N TRP A 81 20.45 -15.60 3.24
CA TRP A 81 20.84 -15.85 1.86
C TRP A 81 19.88 -16.84 1.19
N SER A 82 19.88 -16.87 -0.13
CA SER A 82 19.07 -17.74 -0.98
C SER A 82 19.80 -18.01 -2.29
N ASP A 83 19.58 -19.18 -2.90
CA ASP A 83 20.09 -19.55 -4.23
C ASP A 83 18.97 -20.10 -5.14
N ASP A 84 18.23 -21.12 -4.68
CA ASP A 84 17.26 -21.86 -5.48
C ASP A 84 15.82 -21.83 -4.93
N GLU A 85 15.50 -20.88 -4.04
CA GLU A 85 14.17 -20.79 -3.42
C GLU A 85 13.08 -20.14 -4.31
N GLY A 86 13.43 -19.68 -5.51
CA GLY A 86 12.52 -19.15 -6.53
C GLY A 86 12.18 -20.14 -7.66
N ASP A 87 11.60 -19.64 -8.75
CA ASP A 87 11.32 -20.46 -9.92
C ASP A 87 12.62 -20.88 -10.63
N GLY A 88 12.87 -22.18 -10.75
CA GLY A 88 14.11 -22.69 -11.36
C GLY A 88 15.30 -22.53 -10.40
N TYR A 89 16.36 -21.86 -10.86
CA TYR A 89 17.53 -21.52 -10.04
C TYR A 89 17.49 -20.06 -9.54
N ASN A 90 16.31 -19.42 -9.52
CA ASN A 90 16.22 -18.03 -9.06
C ASN A 90 16.29 -17.98 -7.52
N ALA A 91 16.87 -16.92 -6.97
CA ALA A 91 16.98 -16.74 -5.53
C ALA A 91 15.90 -15.80 -4.98
N VAL A 92 15.25 -16.20 -3.89
CA VAL A 92 14.25 -15.39 -3.17
C VAL A 92 14.48 -15.48 -1.66
N LEU A 93 14.74 -14.33 -1.05
CA LEU A 93 14.66 -14.13 0.40
C LEU A 93 13.27 -13.61 0.73
N ASP A 94 12.37 -14.51 1.13
CA ASP A 94 10.98 -14.17 1.40
C ASP A 94 10.73 -13.75 2.85
N SER A 95 9.97 -12.66 3.03
CA SER A 95 9.45 -12.20 4.33
C SER A 95 10.50 -12.01 5.43
N VAL A 96 11.65 -11.42 5.09
CA VAL A 96 12.73 -11.13 6.05
C VAL A 96 12.40 -9.88 6.86
N GLN A 97 12.41 -10.01 8.20
CA GLN A 97 12.22 -8.88 9.11
C GLN A 97 13.55 -8.19 9.43
N LEU A 98 13.61 -6.88 9.22
CA LEU A 98 14.77 -6.05 9.48
C LEU A 98 14.89 -5.75 10.99
N PRO A 99 16.03 -6.10 11.64
CA PRO A 99 16.16 -6.04 13.09
C PRO A 99 16.31 -4.61 13.65
N VAL A 100 16.87 -3.68 12.87
CA VAL A 100 17.17 -2.31 13.29
C VAL A 100 16.87 -1.30 12.18
N THR A 101 16.67 -0.03 12.53
CA THR A 101 16.60 1.02 11.51
C THR A 101 18.01 1.36 11.07
N GLY A 102 18.28 1.33 9.76
CA GLY A 102 19.58 1.64 9.21
C GLY A 102 19.75 1.16 7.78
N ARG A 103 21.01 1.13 7.35
CA ARG A 103 21.41 0.70 6.01
C ARG A 103 21.59 -0.80 5.95
N TYR A 104 21.14 -1.39 4.86
CA TYR A 104 21.30 -2.82 4.56
C TYR A 104 21.93 -2.98 3.19
N PHE A 105 22.55 -4.14 2.96
CA PHE A 105 23.18 -4.48 1.69
C PHE A 105 22.62 -5.77 1.10
N ALA A 106 22.25 -5.73 -0.18
CA ALA A 106 21.94 -6.91 -0.96
C ALA A 106 23.14 -7.24 -1.87
N VAL A 107 23.60 -8.48 -1.85
CA VAL A 107 24.67 -8.96 -2.73
C VAL A 107 24.06 -9.92 -3.75
N ALA A 108 24.13 -9.54 -5.01
CA ALA A 108 23.85 -10.44 -6.13
C ALA A 108 25.16 -11.09 -6.58
N THR A 109 25.23 -12.41 -6.55
CA THR A 109 26.40 -13.18 -6.99
C THR A 109 25.94 -14.47 -7.68
N ARG A 110 26.87 -15.40 -7.91
CA ARG A 110 26.60 -16.72 -8.50
C ARG A 110 26.96 -17.85 -7.55
N PHE A 111 26.39 -19.02 -7.78
CA PHE A 111 26.79 -20.24 -7.11
C PHE A 111 28.28 -20.52 -7.31
N GLY A 112 28.97 -20.90 -6.24
CA GLY A 112 30.44 -21.06 -6.22
C GLY A 112 31.24 -19.74 -6.23
N GLN A 113 30.58 -18.57 -6.30
CA GLN A 113 31.18 -17.23 -6.24
C GLN A 113 32.38 -17.08 -7.21
N ALA A 114 33.55 -16.67 -6.70
CA ALA A 114 34.78 -16.49 -7.48
C ALA A 114 35.23 -17.78 -8.21
N MET A 115 34.87 -18.94 -7.67
CA MET A 115 35.18 -20.25 -8.28
C MET A 115 34.05 -20.76 -9.19
N GLY A 116 32.88 -20.13 -9.15
CA GLY A 116 31.76 -20.40 -10.05
C GLY A 116 32.07 -19.96 -11.47
N SER A 117 31.38 -20.55 -12.44
CA SER A 117 31.56 -20.27 -13.87
C SER A 117 30.33 -19.68 -14.55
N THR A 118 29.17 -19.72 -13.91
CA THR A 118 27.91 -19.23 -14.50
C THR A 118 27.93 -17.71 -14.63
N THR A 119 27.25 -17.20 -15.65
CA THR A 119 27.21 -15.77 -15.98
C THR A 119 25.86 -15.40 -16.58
N GLY A 120 25.48 -14.14 -16.44
CA GLY A 120 24.21 -13.70 -17.00
C GLY A 120 23.71 -12.37 -16.49
N ARG A 121 22.72 -11.84 -17.20
CA ARG A 121 21.98 -10.65 -16.77
C ARG A 121 20.89 -11.06 -15.80
N TYR A 122 20.66 -10.23 -14.80
CA TYR A 122 19.63 -10.47 -13.78
C TYR A 122 18.80 -9.21 -13.51
N SER A 123 17.66 -9.42 -12.85
CA SER A 123 16.84 -8.40 -12.23
C SER A 123 16.82 -8.63 -10.72
N LEU A 124 17.11 -7.58 -9.95
CA LEU A 124 16.99 -7.56 -8.49
C LEU A 124 15.83 -6.65 -8.11
N LEU A 125 14.93 -7.14 -7.25
CA LEU A 125 13.81 -6.39 -6.72
C LEU A 125 13.77 -6.53 -5.19
N ILE A 126 13.57 -5.41 -4.49
CA ILE A 126 13.16 -5.40 -3.09
C ILE A 126 11.70 -4.93 -3.00
N THR A 127 10.87 -5.74 -2.36
CA THR A 127 9.46 -5.45 -2.13
C THR A 127 9.23 -5.20 -0.65
N ARG A 128 8.57 -4.09 -0.31
CA ARG A 128 8.15 -3.82 1.07
C ARG A 128 6.81 -4.50 1.32
N LEU A 129 6.78 -5.53 2.17
CA LEU A 129 5.52 -6.17 2.56
C LEU A 129 4.77 -5.31 3.56
N GLY A 130 5.49 -4.75 4.53
CA GLY A 130 4.97 -3.87 5.56
C GLY A 130 5.92 -3.80 6.75
N ARG A 131 5.41 -3.44 7.92
CA ARG A 131 6.14 -3.53 9.19
C ARG A 131 5.34 -4.35 10.20
N THR A 132 6.03 -5.19 10.96
CA THR A 132 5.44 -5.79 12.15
C THR A 132 5.28 -4.69 13.19
N VAL A 133 4.06 -4.49 13.68
CA VAL A 133 3.76 -3.50 14.71
C VAL A 133 3.18 -4.18 15.93
N GLU A 134 3.38 -3.57 17.11
CA GLU A 134 2.69 -4.01 18.32
C GLU A 134 1.17 -3.77 18.20
N ARG A 135 0.39 -4.45 19.04
CA ARG A 135 -1.08 -4.26 19.09
C ARG A 135 -1.39 -2.78 19.39
N GLU A 136 -2.53 -2.30 18.87
CA GLU A 136 -3.03 -0.95 19.16
C GLU A 136 -2.17 0.20 18.56
N THR A 137 -1.52 -0.06 17.43
CA THR A 137 -0.69 0.94 16.74
C THR A 137 -1.53 2.01 16.03
N LEU A 138 -1.09 3.26 16.11
CA LEU A 138 -1.58 4.38 15.29
C LEU A 138 -0.92 4.34 13.91
N LEU A 139 -1.73 4.16 12.87
CA LEU A 139 -1.34 4.10 11.47
C LEU A 139 -1.43 5.47 10.81
N ASN A 140 -0.54 5.70 9.85
CA ASN A 140 -0.64 6.81 8.91
C ASN A 140 -1.19 6.34 7.56
N TYR A 141 -1.74 7.26 6.78
CA TYR A 141 -2.05 6.98 5.38
C TYR A 141 -0.79 6.57 4.62
N GLY A 142 -0.87 5.49 3.87
CA GLY A 142 0.24 4.86 3.18
C GLY A 142 0.83 3.65 3.92
N ASP A 143 0.52 3.48 5.21
CA ASP A 143 1.08 2.39 6.00
C ASP A 143 0.63 1.01 5.50
N ARG A 144 1.58 0.07 5.57
CA ARG A 144 1.37 -1.37 5.42
C ARG A 144 1.90 -2.04 6.68
N VAL A 145 1.06 -2.79 7.38
CA VAL A 145 1.44 -3.47 8.61
C VAL A 145 1.14 -4.96 8.53
N ILE A 146 2.04 -5.76 9.09
CA ILE A 146 1.87 -7.20 9.18
C ILE A 146 1.28 -7.52 10.55
N GLY A 147 0.25 -8.37 10.52
CA GLY A 147 -0.39 -8.88 11.71
C GLY A 147 -0.72 -10.36 11.57
N GLN A 148 -1.28 -10.92 12.64
CA GLN A 148 -1.67 -12.32 12.71
C GLN A 148 -3.06 -12.44 13.34
N VAL A 149 -3.83 -13.38 12.82
CA VAL A 149 -5.04 -13.90 13.47
C VAL A 149 -4.81 -15.36 13.83
N SER A 150 -5.04 -15.72 15.10
CA SER A 150 -4.89 -17.08 15.63
C SER A 150 -6.02 -17.44 16.61
N GLY A 151 -6.00 -18.65 17.16
CA GLY A 151 -6.91 -19.03 18.24
C GLY A 151 -6.73 -18.18 19.49
N GLU A 152 -5.49 -17.82 19.85
CA GLU A 152 -5.20 -16.94 20.99
C GLU A 152 -5.44 -15.46 20.67
N VAL A 153 -5.37 -15.08 19.39
CA VAL A 153 -5.51 -13.69 18.91
C VAL A 153 -6.55 -13.64 17.80
N PRO A 154 -7.85 -13.67 18.12
CA PRO A 154 -8.91 -13.74 17.12
C PRO A 154 -9.08 -12.45 16.30
N GLN A 155 -8.58 -11.33 16.83
CA GLN A 155 -8.60 -10.03 16.16
C GLN A 155 -7.41 -9.17 16.58
N THR A 156 -7.01 -8.26 15.70
CA THR A 156 -6.05 -7.20 15.97
C THR A 156 -6.69 -5.84 15.68
N VAL A 157 -6.44 -4.88 16.56
CA VAL A 157 -7.02 -3.52 16.48
C VAL A 157 -5.92 -2.52 16.12
N TYR A 158 -6.23 -1.64 15.18
CA TYR A 158 -5.40 -0.52 14.75
C TYR A 158 -6.18 0.78 14.81
N PHE A 159 -5.47 1.89 14.91
CA PHE A 159 -6.06 3.22 14.96
C PHE A 159 -5.51 4.09 13.83
N PHE A 160 -6.27 5.08 13.37
CA PHE A 160 -5.72 6.16 12.53
C PHE A 160 -6.52 7.45 12.74
N GLU A 161 -5.89 8.60 12.51
CA GLU A 161 -6.57 9.88 12.47
C GLU A 161 -6.97 10.21 11.03
N GLY A 162 -8.24 10.58 10.84
CA GLY A 162 -8.78 10.93 9.54
C GLY A 162 -9.53 12.25 9.56
N ARG A 163 -9.58 12.93 8.41
CA ARG A 163 -10.38 14.14 8.24
C ARG A 163 -11.70 13.81 7.59
N ARG A 164 -12.76 14.54 7.97
CA ARG A 164 -14.05 14.49 7.28
C ARG A 164 -13.86 14.64 5.77
N GLY A 165 -14.51 13.78 5.00
CA GLY A 165 -14.43 13.75 3.54
C GLY A 165 -13.18 13.09 2.98
N ASP A 166 -12.25 12.60 3.80
CA ASP A 166 -11.21 11.69 3.30
C ASP A 166 -11.85 10.41 2.79
N ALA A 167 -11.53 10.05 1.54
CA ALA A 167 -11.88 8.73 0.99
C ALA A 167 -10.73 7.77 1.31
N VAL A 168 -10.98 6.79 2.17
CA VAL A 168 -9.99 5.81 2.61
C VAL A 168 -10.28 4.43 2.01
N SER A 169 -9.21 3.72 1.66
CA SER A 169 -9.26 2.31 1.27
C SER A 169 -8.43 1.50 2.26
N ILE A 170 -9.02 0.43 2.78
CA ILE A 170 -8.41 -0.46 3.77
C ILE A 170 -8.47 -1.87 3.23
N SER A 171 -7.31 -2.50 3.01
CA SER A 171 -7.23 -3.89 2.54
C SER A 171 -6.59 -4.77 3.60
N LEU A 172 -7.10 -6.00 3.73
CA LEU A 172 -6.58 -7.03 4.62
C LEU A 172 -6.32 -8.28 3.80
N GLN A 173 -5.08 -8.44 3.38
CA GLN A 173 -4.65 -9.52 2.50
C GLN A 173 -4.04 -10.65 3.31
N ARG A 174 -4.52 -11.88 3.15
CA ARG A 174 -3.91 -13.06 3.77
C ARG A 174 -2.55 -13.35 3.12
N THR A 175 -1.53 -13.61 3.95
CA THR A 175 -0.20 -14.02 3.49
C THR A 175 0.20 -15.44 3.93
N SER A 176 -0.50 -16.04 4.89
CA SER A 176 -0.27 -17.43 5.29
C SER A 176 -1.52 -18.12 5.85
N GLY A 177 -1.44 -19.43 6.03
CA GLY A 177 -2.50 -20.22 6.66
C GLY A 177 -3.78 -20.29 5.82
N ASN A 178 -4.91 -20.44 6.51
CA ASN A 178 -6.23 -20.55 5.91
C ASN A 178 -7.15 -19.38 6.29
N LEU A 179 -6.57 -18.26 6.75
CA LEU A 179 -7.30 -17.08 7.21
C LEU A 179 -8.41 -16.71 6.21
N ASP A 180 -9.58 -16.40 6.74
CA ASP A 180 -10.70 -15.84 5.99
C ASP A 180 -10.87 -14.40 6.49
N PRO A 181 -10.13 -13.43 5.94
CA PRO A 181 -10.10 -12.05 6.41
C PRO A 181 -11.48 -11.41 6.65
N PHE A 182 -11.58 -10.63 7.73
CA PHE A 182 -12.76 -9.81 8.02
C PHE A 182 -12.32 -8.44 8.53
N LEU A 183 -12.82 -7.38 7.92
CA LEU A 183 -12.50 -5.99 8.24
C LEU A 183 -13.70 -5.25 8.79
N GLN A 184 -13.47 -4.46 9.83
CA GLN A 184 -14.41 -3.44 10.28
C GLN A 184 -13.71 -2.10 10.43
N LEU A 185 -14.40 -1.03 10.03
CA LEU A 185 -14.05 0.35 10.32
C LEU A 185 -15.09 0.90 11.29
N ALA A 186 -14.64 1.45 12.40
CA ALA A 186 -15.47 2.07 13.42
C ALA A 186 -14.99 3.49 13.76
N ASN A 187 -15.86 4.30 14.35
CA ASN A 187 -15.49 5.59 14.95
C ASN A 187 -14.90 5.41 16.36
N ALA A 188 -14.48 6.51 16.98
CA ALA A 188 -13.94 6.54 18.34
C ALA A 188 -14.92 6.00 19.40
N GLU A 189 -16.23 6.11 19.16
CA GLU A 189 -17.30 5.57 20.00
C GLU A 189 -17.53 4.05 19.80
N ARG A 190 -16.70 3.39 18.98
CA ARG A 190 -16.80 1.97 18.60
C ARG A 190 -18.06 1.60 17.82
N GLN A 191 -18.72 2.58 17.21
CA GLN A 191 -19.81 2.32 16.29
C GLN A 191 -19.23 1.88 14.94
N ILE A 192 -19.64 0.71 14.47
CA ILE A 192 -19.22 0.20 13.17
C ILE A 192 -19.83 1.07 12.07
N LEU A 193 -18.96 1.63 11.24
CA LEU A 193 -19.32 2.49 10.11
C LEU A 193 -19.47 1.68 8.82
N VAL A 194 -18.57 0.72 8.62
CA VAL A 194 -18.58 -0.22 7.50
C VAL A 194 -17.81 -1.49 7.90
N GLN A 195 -18.19 -2.62 7.33
CA GLN A 195 -17.52 -3.90 7.48
C GLN A 195 -17.51 -4.64 6.14
N GLN A 196 -16.47 -5.43 5.89
CA GLN A 196 -16.29 -6.22 4.67
C GLN A 196 -15.54 -7.51 4.98
N ASP A 197 -15.94 -8.59 4.34
CA ASP A 197 -15.33 -9.92 4.42
C ASP A 197 -14.82 -10.43 3.07
N ASP A 198 -15.37 -9.94 1.96
CA ASP A 198 -14.90 -10.28 0.61
C ASP A 198 -14.53 -9.03 -0.22
N ASP A 199 -13.48 -9.13 -1.04
CA ASP A 199 -13.13 -8.15 -2.06
C ASP A 199 -13.99 -8.42 -3.30
N PRO A 200 -14.94 -7.53 -3.66
CA PRO A 200 -15.82 -7.74 -4.81
C PRO A 200 -15.07 -7.79 -6.15
N ALA A 201 -13.79 -7.38 -6.20
CA ALA A 201 -12.94 -7.45 -7.38
C ALA A 201 -12.07 -8.72 -7.46
N ALA A 202 -11.94 -9.48 -6.37
CA ALA A 202 -11.06 -10.65 -6.33
C ALA A 202 -11.84 -11.94 -6.65
N LEU A 203 -11.71 -12.44 -7.89
CA LEU A 203 -12.25 -13.73 -8.30
C LEU A 203 -11.60 -14.88 -7.49
N GLY A 204 -12.23 -15.26 -6.38
CA GLY A 204 -11.86 -16.43 -5.58
C GLY A 204 -10.80 -16.20 -4.49
N ARG A 205 -10.53 -14.96 -4.06
CA ARG A 205 -9.76 -14.68 -2.85
C ARG A 205 -10.68 -14.14 -1.76
N LEU A 206 -10.54 -14.67 -0.55
CA LEU A 206 -11.25 -14.24 0.66
C LEU A 206 -10.66 -12.94 1.26
N ASP A 207 -9.98 -12.12 0.45
CA ASP A 207 -9.34 -10.91 0.96
C ASP A 207 -10.43 -9.88 1.31
N ALA A 208 -10.35 -9.20 2.45
CA ALA A 208 -11.33 -8.20 2.83
C ALA A 208 -10.89 -6.80 2.38
N HIS A 209 -11.80 -6.02 1.79
CA HIS A 209 -11.46 -4.70 1.24
C HIS A 209 -12.59 -3.67 1.42
N ILE A 210 -12.30 -2.60 2.16
CA ILE A 210 -13.11 -1.38 2.21
C ILE A 210 -12.56 -0.41 1.16
N VAL A 211 -13.38 0.00 0.20
CA VAL A 211 -12.94 0.82 -0.95
C VAL A 211 -13.50 2.23 -0.89
N ASN A 212 -12.62 3.24 -0.89
CA ASN A 212 -12.96 4.66 -1.00
C ASN A 212 -14.06 5.14 -0.03
N TYR A 213 -14.09 4.59 1.18
CA TYR A 213 -15.08 4.99 2.19
C TYR A 213 -14.83 6.43 2.63
N GLN A 214 -15.83 7.29 2.49
CA GLN A 214 -15.73 8.70 2.89
C GLN A 214 -15.96 8.84 4.40
N LEU A 215 -14.96 9.36 5.09
CA LEU A 215 -15.01 9.56 6.54
C LEU A 215 -16.04 10.65 6.91
N PRO A 216 -17.03 10.36 7.77
CA PRO A 216 -18.12 11.30 8.06
C PRO A 216 -17.70 12.48 8.95
N ILE A 217 -16.65 12.32 9.77
CA ILE A 217 -16.18 13.32 10.73
C ILE A 217 -14.66 13.36 10.77
N THR A 218 -14.09 14.46 11.28
CA THR A 218 -12.66 14.49 11.59
C THR A 218 -12.45 13.90 12.98
N GLY A 219 -11.53 12.95 13.10
CA GLY A 219 -11.24 12.32 14.39
C GLY A 219 -10.49 11.01 14.28
N LEU A 220 -10.51 10.26 15.39
CA LEU A 220 -9.90 8.94 15.51
C LEU A 220 -10.85 7.86 14.95
N TYR A 221 -10.28 6.95 14.18
CA TYR A 221 -10.95 5.80 13.61
C TYR A 221 -10.27 4.50 14.07
N ILE A 222 -11.06 3.43 14.15
CA ILE A 222 -10.62 2.11 14.60
C ILE A 222 -10.77 1.13 13.44
N ILE A 223 -9.69 0.42 13.12
CA ILE A 223 -9.71 -0.69 12.17
C ILE A 223 -9.62 -1.98 12.98
N VAL A 224 -10.60 -2.86 12.82
CA VAL A 224 -10.58 -4.21 13.38
C VAL A 224 -10.26 -5.18 12.25
N ALA A 225 -9.09 -5.83 12.33
CA ALA A 225 -8.68 -6.90 11.45
C ALA A 225 -8.91 -8.23 12.17
N SER A 226 -9.81 -9.05 11.65
CA SER A 226 -10.18 -10.34 12.23
C SER A 226 -10.36 -11.38 11.13
N ARG A 227 -11.08 -12.45 11.48
CA ARG A 227 -11.52 -13.49 10.56
C ARG A 227 -13.05 -13.55 10.44
N TYR A 228 -13.55 -14.18 9.38
CA TYR A 228 -14.95 -14.53 9.25
C TYR A 228 -15.42 -15.37 10.45
N GLY A 229 -16.60 -15.05 10.97
CA GLY A 229 -17.09 -15.60 12.25
C GLY A 229 -16.43 -15.03 13.51
N GLN A 230 -15.46 -14.11 13.35
CA GLN A 230 -14.78 -13.37 14.42
C GLN A 230 -14.23 -14.31 15.52
N GLU A 231 -14.58 -14.07 16.80
CA GLU A 231 -14.14 -14.91 17.92
C GLU A 231 -14.53 -16.39 17.75
N ALA A 232 -15.70 -16.66 17.16
CA ALA A 232 -16.18 -18.02 16.89
C ALA A 232 -15.59 -18.63 15.60
N GLY A 233 -14.93 -17.83 14.77
CA GLY A 233 -14.22 -18.30 13.58
C GLY A 233 -13.05 -19.22 13.94
N THR A 234 -12.64 -20.07 13.01
CA THR A 234 -11.58 -21.07 13.22
C THR A 234 -10.39 -20.91 12.27
N THR A 235 -10.47 -19.99 11.32
CA THR A 235 -9.39 -19.73 10.38
C THR A 235 -8.26 -18.92 11.04
N SER A 236 -7.04 -19.08 10.54
CA SER A 236 -5.86 -18.43 11.11
C SER A 236 -4.80 -18.21 10.04
N GLY A 237 -3.93 -17.24 10.29
CA GLY A 237 -2.87 -16.88 9.36
C GLY A 237 -2.32 -15.49 9.61
N ASN A 238 -1.22 -15.20 8.94
CA ASN A 238 -0.66 -13.86 8.85
C ASN A 238 -1.39 -13.07 7.77
N PHE A 239 -1.39 -11.76 7.93
CA PHE A 239 -1.98 -10.84 6.98
C PHE A 239 -1.12 -9.59 6.82
N VAL A 240 -1.31 -8.89 5.70
CA VAL A 240 -0.89 -7.50 5.51
C VAL A 240 -2.15 -6.63 5.51
N LEU A 241 -2.20 -5.67 6.42
CA LEU A 241 -3.18 -4.59 6.43
C LEU A 241 -2.57 -3.37 5.75
N SER A 242 -3.26 -2.79 4.76
CA SER A 242 -2.86 -1.52 4.15
C SER A 242 -3.91 -0.45 4.38
N LEU A 243 -3.49 0.75 4.78
CA LEU A 243 -4.35 1.93 4.88
C LEU A 243 -3.93 2.95 3.82
N GLN A 244 -4.83 3.28 2.89
CA GLN A 244 -4.58 4.25 1.83
C GLN A 244 -5.63 5.36 1.87
N ARG A 245 -5.21 6.59 1.54
CA ARG A 245 -6.11 7.72 1.28
C ARG A 245 -6.09 8.02 -0.21
N MET A 246 -7.27 8.20 -0.79
CA MET A 246 -7.39 8.70 -2.16
C MET A 246 -6.70 10.07 -2.27
N PRO A 247 -5.70 10.21 -3.17
CA PRO A 247 -5.02 11.48 -3.42
C PRO A 247 -6.03 12.56 -3.81
N ASP A 248 -5.80 13.80 -3.39
CA ASP A 248 -6.73 14.90 -3.63
C ASP A 248 -6.89 15.17 -5.14
N GLU A 249 -5.84 14.92 -5.93
CA GLU A 249 -5.85 15.06 -7.37
C GLU A 249 -6.79 14.05 -8.05
N ALA A 250 -6.98 12.86 -7.47
CA ALA A 250 -7.84 11.79 -7.98
C ALA A 250 -9.33 11.98 -7.63
N ARG A 251 -9.65 12.99 -6.82
CA ARG A 251 -11.02 13.29 -6.41
C ARG A 251 -11.77 14.10 -7.48
N GLY A 252 -13.08 13.92 -7.49
CA GLY A 252 -14.03 14.67 -8.29
C GLY A 252 -14.13 14.23 -9.75
N PHE A 253 -13.58 13.09 -10.15
CA PHE A 253 -13.72 12.59 -11.53
C PHE A 253 -14.93 11.67 -11.76
N SER A 254 -15.58 11.22 -10.69
CA SER A 254 -16.83 10.46 -10.76
C SER A 254 -17.74 10.84 -9.59
N LEU A 255 -19.01 10.42 -9.64
CA LEU A 255 -19.93 10.55 -8.49
C LEU A 255 -19.40 9.82 -7.24
N ALA A 256 -18.76 8.66 -7.42
CA ALA A 256 -18.20 7.88 -6.32
C ALA A 256 -16.97 8.55 -5.67
N THR A 257 -16.28 9.42 -6.40
CA THR A 257 -15.11 10.15 -5.91
C THR A 257 -15.38 11.64 -5.72
N ALA A 258 -16.64 12.06 -5.66
CA ALA A 258 -17.02 13.47 -5.56
C ALA A 258 -16.33 14.17 -4.38
N ILE A 259 -15.87 15.40 -4.61
CA ILE A 259 -15.23 16.21 -3.58
C ILE A 259 -16.31 16.69 -2.60
N LEU A 260 -16.21 16.31 -1.33
CA LEU A 260 -17.08 16.83 -0.28
C LEU A 260 -16.80 18.32 -0.07
N LEU A 261 -17.87 19.12 -0.13
CA LEU A 261 -17.86 20.56 0.08
C LEU A 261 -18.78 20.87 1.25
N ASP A 262 -18.19 21.24 2.39
CA ASP A 262 -18.95 21.76 3.52
C ASP A 262 -19.44 23.19 3.23
N TYR A 263 -20.49 23.63 3.93
CA TYR A 263 -21.01 24.99 3.81
C TYR A 263 -19.94 26.04 4.06
N GLU A 264 -20.03 27.15 3.32
CA GLU A 264 -19.09 28.27 3.35
C GLU A 264 -17.65 27.95 2.89
N ASN A 265 -17.33 26.67 2.63
CA ASN A 265 -16.05 26.29 2.07
C ASN A 265 -16.03 26.44 0.54
N GLN A 266 -14.83 26.60 -0.01
CA GLN A 266 -14.58 26.66 -1.43
C GLN A 266 -13.69 25.51 -1.85
N ALA A 267 -13.99 24.89 -2.99
CA ALA A 267 -13.11 23.93 -3.64
C ALA A 267 -12.73 24.45 -5.03
N SER A 268 -11.49 24.17 -5.43
CA SER A 268 -10.98 24.49 -6.76
C SER A 268 -10.57 23.21 -7.48
N GLY A 269 -10.83 23.15 -8.79
CA GLY A 269 -10.41 22.05 -9.64
C GLY A 269 -10.16 22.53 -11.07
N GLN A 270 -9.47 21.69 -11.85
CA GLN A 270 -9.23 21.95 -13.26
C GLN A 270 -10.23 21.16 -14.12
N ILE A 271 -10.81 21.81 -15.12
CA ILE A 271 -11.55 21.15 -16.19
C ILE A 271 -10.69 21.23 -17.45
N SER A 272 -10.48 20.10 -18.13
CA SER A 272 -9.66 19.98 -19.34
C SER A 272 -10.38 19.17 -20.42
N GLY A 273 -9.79 19.05 -21.61
CA GLY A 273 -10.31 18.17 -22.65
C GLY A 273 -10.38 16.71 -22.20
N ASP A 274 -9.38 16.25 -21.43
CA ASP A 274 -9.30 14.89 -20.89
C ASP A 274 -10.19 14.68 -19.65
N ALA A 275 -10.62 15.77 -19.01
CA ALA A 275 -11.49 15.76 -17.84
C ALA A 275 -12.54 16.88 -17.93
N PRO A 276 -13.59 16.69 -18.76
CA PRO A 276 -14.57 17.73 -19.06
C PRO A 276 -15.52 18.04 -17.90
N GLN A 277 -15.52 17.19 -16.85
CA GLN A 277 -16.44 17.30 -15.72
C GLN A 277 -15.69 17.12 -14.39
N ARG A 278 -16.24 17.76 -13.35
CA ARG A 278 -15.87 17.55 -11.95
C ARG A 278 -17.12 17.37 -11.10
N TYR A 279 -17.07 16.44 -10.16
CA TYR A 279 -18.16 16.09 -9.26
C TYR A 279 -17.85 16.61 -7.85
N TYR A 280 -18.83 17.29 -7.27
CA TYR A 280 -18.82 17.79 -5.89
C TYR A 280 -20.06 17.26 -5.18
N ALA A 281 -19.91 16.96 -3.89
CA ALA A 281 -20.99 16.54 -3.02
C ALA A 281 -21.08 17.51 -1.83
N PHE A 282 -22.27 17.68 -1.29
CA PHE A 282 -22.50 18.41 -0.04
C PHE A 282 -23.62 17.69 0.72
N GLU A 283 -23.61 17.81 2.04
CA GLU A 283 -24.68 17.27 2.89
C GLU A 283 -25.63 18.41 3.25
N GLY A 284 -26.90 18.27 2.89
CA GLY A 284 -27.94 19.25 3.22
C GLY A 284 -29.09 18.65 4.02
N GLN A 285 -29.75 19.48 4.81
CA GLN A 285 -30.90 19.08 5.61
C GLN A 285 -32.23 19.34 4.88
N ARG A 286 -33.27 18.60 5.30
CA ARG A 286 -34.61 18.78 4.73
C ARG A 286 -35.11 20.21 4.99
N GLY A 287 -35.52 20.88 3.92
CA GLY A 287 -36.08 22.24 3.98
C GLY A 287 -35.03 23.34 3.90
N GLU A 288 -33.75 22.98 3.84
CA GLU A 288 -32.65 23.91 3.67
C GLU A 288 -32.64 24.51 2.26
N VAL A 289 -32.31 25.80 2.17
CA VAL A 289 -32.14 26.51 0.90
C VAL A 289 -30.66 26.74 0.69
N ILE A 290 -30.10 26.14 -0.35
CA ILE A 290 -28.68 26.15 -0.63
C ILE A 290 -28.41 27.01 -1.86
N SER A 291 -27.37 27.85 -1.78
CA SER A 291 -26.85 28.60 -2.92
C SER A 291 -25.46 28.08 -3.28
N VAL A 292 -25.31 27.58 -4.50
CA VAL A 292 -24.01 27.16 -5.03
C VAL A 292 -23.53 28.22 -6.03
N GLY A 293 -22.32 28.74 -5.80
CA GLY A 293 -21.66 29.70 -6.67
C GLY A 293 -20.37 29.12 -7.26
N GLY A 294 -20.06 29.46 -8.51
CA GLY A 294 -18.83 29.04 -9.16
C GLY A 294 -18.20 30.18 -9.95
N GLY A 295 -16.87 30.15 -10.08
CA GLY A 295 -16.11 31.06 -10.94
C GLY A 295 -15.05 30.28 -11.70
N ALA A 296 -14.78 30.67 -12.94
CA ALA A 296 -13.76 30.04 -13.77
C ALA A 296 -12.69 31.06 -14.18
N ARG A 297 -11.43 30.65 -14.14
CA ARG A 297 -10.31 31.39 -14.75
C ARG A 297 -9.79 30.58 -15.94
N LYS A 298 -9.84 31.14 -17.14
CA LYS A 298 -9.22 30.52 -18.32
C LYS A 298 -7.71 30.76 -18.26
N ARG A 299 -6.89 29.70 -18.27
CA ARG A 299 -5.47 29.83 -18.62
C ARG A 299 -5.39 30.01 -20.14
N GLN A 300 -5.04 31.20 -20.60
CA GLN A 300 -4.55 31.41 -21.96
C GLN A 300 -3.03 31.25 -21.97
N PRO A 301 -2.44 30.40 -22.82
CA PRO A 301 -1.00 30.39 -23.02
C PRO A 301 -0.58 31.72 -23.68
N GLY A 302 0.29 32.50 -23.03
CA GLY A 302 0.97 33.65 -23.66
C GLY A 302 0.41 35.06 -23.42
N TYR A 303 -0.50 35.27 -22.46
CA TYR A 303 -1.02 36.61 -22.16
C TYR A 303 -0.61 37.08 -20.74
N VAL A 304 0.20 38.15 -20.66
CA VAL A 304 0.54 38.86 -19.41
C VAL A 304 -0.29 40.15 -19.38
N GLY A 305 -1.40 40.12 -18.68
CA GLY A 305 -2.27 41.28 -18.45
C GLY A 305 -3.41 40.92 -17.51
N ASP A 306 -3.79 41.87 -16.64
CA ASP A 306 -4.82 41.67 -15.61
C ASP A 306 -6.18 41.31 -16.25
N PHE A 307 -6.71 40.13 -15.91
CA PHE A 307 -7.99 39.66 -16.44
C PHE A 307 -9.12 39.73 -15.41
N ALA A 308 -10.16 40.46 -15.79
CA ALA A 308 -11.43 40.60 -15.10
C ALA A 308 -12.10 39.24 -14.86
N GLY A 309 -12.51 39.00 -13.61
CA GLY A 309 -13.17 37.77 -13.19
C GLY A 309 -14.51 37.56 -13.90
N CYS A 310 -14.63 36.44 -14.61
CA CYS A 310 -15.92 35.98 -15.11
C CYS A 310 -16.68 35.29 -13.95
N ARG A 311 -17.59 36.02 -13.29
CA ARG A 311 -18.53 35.47 -12.32
C ARG A 311 -19.76 34.92 -13.06
N THR A 312 -19.75 33.64 -13.41
CA THR A 312 -20.98 32.93 -13.76
C THR A 312 -21.55 32.29 -12.50
N ALA A 313 -22.25 33.08 -11.68
CA ALA A 313 -23.08 32.54 -10.62
C ALA A 313 -24.36 31.97 -11.24
N ARG A 314 -24.48 30.64 -11.35
CA ARG A 314 -25.79 29.99 -11.50
C ARG A 314 -26.29 29.63 -10.11
N THR A 315 -27.06 30.53 -9.50
CA THR A 315 -27.83 30.21 -8.29
C THR A 315 -28.98 29.28 -8.66
N GLY A 316 -28.91 28.02 -8.24
CA GLY A 316 -30.02 27.08 -8.34
C GLY A 316 -30.57 26.78 -6.95
N THR A 317 -31.82 27.15 -6.69
CA THR A 317 -32.55 26.74 -5.49
C THR A 317 -33.19 25.37 -5.74
N TRP A 318 -32.77 24.36 -4.99
CA TRP A 318 -33.35 23.02 -5.06
C TRP A 318 -34.30 22.78 -3.88
N ARG A 319 -35.55 22.37 -4.17
CA ARG A 319 -36.51 21.87 -3.17
C ARG A 319 -36.83 20.42 -3.53
N HIS A 320 -36.63 19.48 -2.61
CA HIS A 320 -37.03 18.08 -2.82
C HIS A 320 -38.58 17.97 -2.95
N PRO A 321 -39.12 17.29 -3.97
CA PRO A 321 -40.55 17.01 -4.04
C PRO A 321 -40.94 15.93 -3.01
N ALA A 322 -42.06 16.14 -2.32
CA ALA A 322 -42.61 15.20 -1.36
C ALA A 322 -43.04 13.90 -2.06
N ARG A 323 -42.63 12.74 -1.53
CA ARG A 323 -43.22 11.45 -1.94
C ARG A 323 -44.67 11.40 -1.46
N ALA A 324 -45.59 11.15 -2.39
CA ALA A 324 -46.96 10.78 -2.09
C ALA A 324 -47.01 9.44 -1.35
N HIS A 325 -47.80 9.38 -0.28
CA HIS A 325 -48.13 8.14 0.41
C HIS A 325 -48.83 7.18 -0.54
N HIS A 326 -48.15 6.10 -0.95
CA HIS A 326 -48.82 4.95 -1.53
C HIS A 326 -49.29 4.05 -0.38
N ARG A 327 -50.58 4.12 -0.04
CA ARG A 327 -51.26 3.02 0.66
C ARG A 327 -51.23 1.80 -0.25
N GLN A 328 -50.62 0.71 0.20
CA GLN A 328 -50.95 -0.61 -0.34
C GLN A 328 -52.04 -1.22 0.53
N HIS A 329 -53.19 -1.47 -0.08
CA HIS A 329 -54.22 -2.35 0.44
C HIS A 329 -53.69 -3.79 0.44
N SER A 330 -53.80 -4.46 1.57
CA SER A 330 -53.64 -5.91 1.68
C SER A 330 -54.99 -6.55 1.37
N SER A 331 -55.01 -7.53 0.46
CA SER A 331 -56.14 -8.44 0.30
C SER A 331 -55.62 -9.83 -0.08
N LEU A 332 -55.85 -10.75 0.87
CA LEU A 332 -55.90 -12.22 0.83
C LEU A 332 -54.72 -12.96 0.20
#